data_AF-A0A815VMD5-F1
#
_entry.id   AF-A0A815VMD5-F1
#
_cell.length_a   1.000
_cell.length_b   1.000
_cell.length_c   1.000
_cell.angle_alpha   90.00
_cell.angle_beta   90.00
_cell.angle_gamma   90.00
#
_symmetry.space_group_name_H-M   'P 1'
#
loop_
_entity.id
_entity.type
_entity.pdbx_description
1 polymer ?
#
loop_
_entity_poly.entity_id
_entity_poly.type
_entity_poly.pdbx_seq_one_letter_code
_entity_poly.pdbx_strand_id
1 'polypeptide(L)'
;GKYVVCFDPLDNFYIDKPIDCILQSGEHLRCSGYAVYGSACMLVLATQEGGNGFTLDPSIGEFILTAPNMEMPKFGDKNAQKIYSINEGYAKYWDKATTEYVHSKTFPEVGKEKPFANRYVGLMVADVHRTLMYGGVFMYPATKEAKDGKIRLLYESIPMSYIVEKAGGASSNGQHSILKIQPQHIHQRSPVFLGYKEEIEKLYQQYPRHIWAHE
;
A
#
# COMPACT_ATOMS: atom_id res chain seq x y z
N GLY A 1 -5.70 -18.11 21.23
CA GLY A 1 -5.94 -18.83 19.95
C GLY A 1 -4.65 -19.13 19.21
N LYS A 2 -4.75 -19.83 18.06
CA LYS A 2 -3.60 -20.22 17.19
C LYS A 2 -3.06 -19.10 16.30
N TYR A 3 -3.82 -18.02 16.12
CA TYR A 3 -3.47 -16.91 15.24
C TYR A 3 -2.83 -15.74 16.01
N VAL A 4 -2.05 -14.96 15.26
CA VAL A 4 -1.53 -13.65 15.65
C VAL A 4 -2.22 -12.62 14.78
N VAL A 5 -2.67 -11.51 15.37
CA VAL A 5 -3.39 -10.45 14.66
C VAL A 5 -2.67 -9.14 14.93
N CYS A 6 -2.25 -8.46 13.86
CA CYS A 6 -1.73 -7.09 13.92
C CYS A 6 -2.79 -6.18 13.29
N PHE A 7 -3.21 -5.14 14.01
CA PHE A 7 -4.26 -4.23 13.55
C PHE A 7 -3.98 -2.80 14.02
N ASP A 8 -4.48 -1.83 13.26
CA ASP A 8 -4.56 -0.42 13.64
C ASP A 8 -6.01 -0.07 13.96
N PRO A 9 -6.39 0.09 15.25
CA PRO A 9 -7.77 0.38 15.61
C PRO A 9 -8.14 1.87 15.57
N LEU A 10 -7.26 2.78 15.12
CA LEU A 10 -7.27 4.24 15.38
C LEU A 10 -6.66 4.63 16.75
N ASP A 11 -5.37 4.30 16.95
CA ASP A 11 -4.56 4.53 18.18
C ASP A 11 -4.79 3.52 19.32
N ASN A 12 -4.14 2.35 19.23
CA ASN A 12 -3.47 1.59 20.31
C ASN A 12 -3.24 0.13 19.89
N PHE A 13 -2.09 -0.44 20.22
CA PHE A 13 -1.74 -1.84 19.89
C PHE A 13 -1.90 -2.74 21.12
N TYR A 14 -2.50 -3.91 20.95
CA TYR A 14 -2.62 -4.92 22.02
C TYR A 14 -1.74 -6.13 21.70
N ILE A 15 -0.88 -6.52 22.64
CA ILE A 15 0.05 -7.66 22.52
C ILE A 15 -0.36 -8.73 23.51
N ASP A 16 -0.89 -9.84 22.99
CA ASP A 16 -1.21 -11.05 23.78
C ASP A 16 -0.33 -12.25 23.36
N LYS A 17 0.77 -11.99 22.65
CA LYS A 17 1.63 -13.03 22.08
C LYS A 17 3.10 -12.69 22.28
N PRO A 18 3.99 -13.70 22.42
CA PRO A 18 5.43 -13.47 22.41
C PRO A 18 5.85 -12.67 21.18
N ILE A 19 6.81 -11.76 21.35
CA ILE A 19 7.20 -10.81 20.30
C ILE A 19 7.68 -11.51 19.03
N ASP A 20 8.40 -12.63 19.16
CA ASP A 20 8.89 -13.42 18.03
C ASP A 20 7.76 -14.03 17.19
N CYS A 21 6.59 -14.26 17.80
CA CYS A 21 5.41 -14.70 17.05
C CYS A 21 4.79 -13.57 16.22
N ILE A 22 5.07 -12.31 16.55
CA ILE A 22 4.52 -11.11 15.89
C ILE A 22 5.46 -10.63 14.78
N LEU A 23 6.76 -10.71 15.00
CA LEU A 23 7.79 -10.25 14.06
C LEU A 23 7.96 -11.27 12.91
N GLN A 24 6.97 -11.36 12.03
CA GLN A 24 6.99 -12.21 10.84
C GLN A 24 6.91 -11.35 9.58
N SER A 25 7.58 -11.78 8.51
CA SER A 25 7.42 -11.16 7.19
C SER A 25 5.97 -11.31 6.69
N GLY A 26 5.56 -10.40 5.80
CA GLY A 26 4.24 -10.43 5.17
C GLY A 26 3.98 -11.67 4.33
N GLU A 27 5.01 -12.40 3.91
CA GLU A 27 4.89 -13.69 3.21
C GLU A 27 4.18 -14.77 4.05
N HIS A 28 4.20 -14.64 5.37
CA HIS A 28 3.54 -15.58 6.29
C HIS A 28 2.07 -15.25 6.56
N LEU A 29 1.54 -14.14 6.03
CA LEU A 29 0.13 -13.77 6.21
C LEU A 29 -0.81 -14.82 5.61
N ARG A 30 -1.82 -15.17 6.42
CA ARG A 30 -2.93 -16.06 6.02
C ARG A 30 -4.16 -15.29 5.54
N CYS A 31 -4.38 -14.13 6.13
CA CYS A 31 -5.48 -13.23 5.82
C CYS A 31 -5.03 -11.80 6.12
N SER A 32 -5.49 -10.85 5.30
CA SER A 32 -5.35 -9.41 5.53
C SER A 32 -6.67 -8.73 5.21
N GLY A 33 -6.92 -7.57 5.80
CA GLY A 33 -8.12 -6.80 5.48
C GLY A 33 -8.10 -5.41 6.04
N TYR A 34 -9.06 -4.60 5.58
CA TYR A 34 -9.34 -3.29 6.15
C TYR A 34 -10.84 -3.02 6.10
N ALA A 35 -11.31 -2.21 7.06
CA ALA A 35 -12.60 -1.56 6.97
C ALA A 35 -12.39 -0.10 6.54
N VAL A 36 -13.17 0.36 5.55
CA VAL A 36 -13.20 1.76 5.13
C VAL A 36 -14.56 2.35 5.48
N TYR A 37 -14.55 3.42 6.28
CA TYR A 37 -15.75 4.16 6.70
C TYR A 37 -15.93 5.39 5.80
N GLY A 38 -16.30 5.14 4.55
CA GLY A 38 -16.52 6.18 3.53
C GLY A 38 -17.99 6.59 3.44
N SER A 39 -18.44 6.89 2.22
CA SER A 39 -19.87 7.07 1.92
C SER A 39 -20.70 5.82 2.23
N ALA A 40 -20.08 4.65 2.15
CA ALA A 40 -20.56 3.39 2.70
C ALA A 40 -19.44 2.74 3.52
N CYS A 41 -19.80 1.94 4.52
CA CYS A 41 -18.84 1.12 5.24
C CYS A 41 -18.57 -0.15 4.42
N MET A 42 -17.30 -0.37 4.06
CA MET A 42 -16.88 -1.60 3.37
C MET A 42 -15.80 -2.32 4.15
N LEU A 43 -15.87 -3.64 4.16
CA LEU A 43 -14.83 -4.55 4.62
C LEU A 43 -14.19 -5.20 3.40
N VAL A 44 -12.88 -5.07 3.24
CA VAL A 44 -12.11 -5.80 2.22
C VAL A 44 -11.28 -6.86 2.92
N LEU A 45 -11.35 -8.10 2.46
CA LEU A 45 -10.59 -9.23 2.96
C LEU A 45 -9.83 -9.89 1.82
N ALA A 46 -8.56 -10.21 2.04
CA ALA A 46 -7.73 -10.96 1.11
C ALA A 46 -7.10 -12.16 1.80
N THR A 47 -7.11 -13.30 1.11
CA THR A 47 -6.42 -14.53 1.51
C THR A 47 -5.46 -14.95 0.41
N GLN A 48 -4.93 -16.18 0.49
CA GLN A 48 -4.11 -16.72 -0.59
C GLN A 48 -4.86 -16.86 -1.91
N GLU A 49 -6.19 -17.02 -1.86
CA GLU A 49 -7.08 -17.26 -3.01
C GLU A 49 -7.55 -15.99 -3.72
N GLY A 50 -7.31 -14.81 -3.15
CA GLY A 50 -7.72 -13.52 -3.72
C GLY A 50 -8.40 -12.61 -2.70
N GLY A 51 -8.93 -11.49 -3.20
CA GLY A 51 -9.59 -10.45 -2.41
C GLY A 51 -11.09 -10.36 -2.66
N ASN A 52 -11.87 -10.03 -1.64
CA ASN A 52 -13.31 -9.77 -1.73
C ASN A 52 -13.69 -8.53 -0.92
N GLY A 53 -14.66 -7.77 -1.44
CA GLY A 53 -15.22 -6.59 -0.80
C GLY A 53 -16.67 -6.82 -0.38
N PHE A 54 -16.97 -6.43 0.85
CA PHE A 54 -18.27 -6.56 1.46
C PHE A 54 -18.76 -5.17 1.89
N THR A 55 -20.01 -4.83 1.61
CA THR A 55 -20.61 -3.56 2.06
C THR A 55 -21.52 -3.84 3.24
N LEU A 56 -21.41 -3.04 4.29
CA LEU A 56 -22.31 -3.12 5.44
C LEU A 56 -23.71 -2.66 5.04
N ASP A 57 -24.70 -3.53 5.22
CA ASP A 57 -26.10 -3.13 5.26
C ASP A 57 -26.47 -2.76 6.71
N PRO A 58 -26.65 -1.47 7.03
CA PRO A 58 -26.92 -1.04 8.41
C PRO A 58 -28.32 -1.44 8.90
N SER A 59 -29.24 -1.82 8.01
CA SER A 59 -30.60 -2.20 8.39
C SER A 59 -30.66 -3.58 9.07
N ILE A 60 -29.73 -4.46 8.71
CA ILE A 60 -29.62 -5.82 9.26
C ILE A 60 -28.31 -6.05 10.04
N GLY A 61 -27.33 -5.14 9.91
CA GLY A 61 -26.05 -5.22 10.61
C GLY A 61 -25.08 -6.24 10.01
N GLU A 62 -25.22 -6.56 8.72
CA GLU A 62 -24.42 -7.58 8.04
C GLU A 62 -23.57 -7.01 6.90
N PHE A 63 -22.38 -7.58 6.72
CA PHE A 63 -21.52 -7.31 5.58
C PHE A 63 -21.91 -8.22 4.41
N ILE A 64 -22.48 -7.63 3.37
CA ILE A 64 -22.94 -8.33 2.16
C ILE A 64 -21.83 -8.33 1.11
N LEU A 65 -21.57 -9.47 0.48
CA LEU A 65 -20.60 -9.57 -0.62
C LEU A 65 -21.09 -8.73 -1.81
N THR A 66 -20.39 -7.63 -2.09
CA THR A 66 -20.75 -6.68 -3.17
C THR A 66 -19.67 -6.58 -4.25
N ALA A 67 -18.44 -6.96 -3.94
CA ALA A 67 -17.31 -6.98 -4.87
C ALA A 67 -16.56 -8.33 -4.79
N PRO A 68 -17.05 -9.38 -5.47
CA PRO A 68 -16.36 -10.67 -5.51
C PRO A 68 -15.10 -10.61 -6.36
N ASN A 69 -14.06 -11.37 -5.97
CA ASN A 69 -12.82 -11.55 -6.74
C ASN A 69 -12.21 -10.22 -7.21
N MET A 70 -11.98 -9.32 -6.26
CA MET A 70 -11.43 -8.00 -6.53
C MET A 70 -10.04 -8.12 -7.18
N GLU A 71 -9.93 -7.60 -8.40
CA GLU A 71 -8.67 -7.42 -9.11
C GLU A 71 -8.43 -5.93 -9.34
N MET A 72 -7.18 -5.51 -9.19
CA MET A 72 -6.78 -4.15 -9.53
C MET A 72 -6.68 -4.05 -11.05
N PRO A 73 -7.15 -2.94 -11.67
CA PRO A 73 -6.90 -2.69 -13.09
C PRO A 73 -5.41 -2.78 -13.42
N LYS A 74 -5.06 -3.24 -14.64
CA LYS A 74 -3.66 -3.27 -15.09
C LYS A 74 -3.29 -1.97 -15.78
N PHE A 75 -2.01 -1.59 -15.71
CA PHE A 75 -1.57 -0.36 -16.33
C PHE A 75 -1.82 -0.38 -17.84
N GLY A 76 -2.56 0.60 -18.35
CA GLY A 76 -2.92 0.71 -19.77
C GLY A 76 -4.28 0.10 -20.13
N ASP A 77 -4.97 -0.59 -19.21
CA ASP A 77 -6.34 -1.03 -19.44
C ASP A 77 -7.28 0.16 -19.69
N LYS A 78 -8.35 -0.06 -20.45
CA LYS A 78 -9.33 1.00 -20.78
C LYS A 78 -9.92 1.69 -19.55
N ASN A 79 -10.07 0.96 -18.45
CA ASN A 79 -10.67 1.44 -17.20
C ASN A 79 -9.62 1.81 -16.14
N ALA A 80 -8.33 1.64 -16.43
CA ALA A 80 -7.24 1.94 -15.52
C ALA A 80 -6.97 3.45 -15.45
N GLN A 81 -7.09 4.02 -14.25
CA GLN A 81 -6.84 5.44 -14.05
C GLN A 81 -5.35 5.71 -13.86
N LYS A 82 -4.86 6.79 -14.47
CA LYS A 82 -3.51 7.30 -14.27
C LYS A 82 -3.50 8.24 -13.07
N ILE A 83 -3.40 7.69 -11.87
CA ILE A 83 -3.37 8.44 -10.60
C ILE A 83 -2.07 8.17 -9.86
N TYR A 84 -1.47 9.23 -9.31
CA TYR A 84 -0.51 9.09 -8.22
C TYR A 84 -1.08 9.73 -6.95
N SER A 85 -0.73 9.17 -5.80
CA SER A 85 -1.23 9.60 -4.50
C SER A 85 -0.08 9.78 -3.53
N ILE A 86 0.27 11.04 -3.27
CA ILE A 86 1.36 11.43 -2.38
C ILE A 86 1.08 12.81 -1.77
N ASN A 87 1.56 13.04 -0.55
CA ASN A 87 1.51 14.36 0.06
C ASN A 87 2.62 15.27 -0.49
N GLU A 88 2.29 16.10 -1.49
CA GLU A 88 3.24 17.06 -2.07
C GLU A 88 3.71 18.17 -1.12
N GLY A 89 3.06 18.34 0.05
CA GLY A 89 3.56 19.22 1.11
C GLY A 89 4.93 18.81 1.64
N TYR A 90 5.36 17.56 1.42
CA TYR A 90 6.69 17.07 1.75
C TYR A 90 7.71 17.17 0.60
N ALA A 91 7.37 17.79 -0.54
CA ALA A 91 8.22 17.81 -1.74
C ALA A 91 9.67 18.22 -1.49
N LYS A 92 9.90 19.28 -0.68
CA LYS A 92 11.26 19.74 -0.32
C LYS A 92 12.11 18.72 0.44
N TYR A 93 11.47 17.71 1.03
CA TYR A 93 12.11 16.71 1.89
C TYR A 93 12.22 15.33 1.25
N TRP A 94 11.67 15.13 0.06
CA TRP A 94 11.80 13.87 -0.64
C TRP A 94 13.24 13.58 -1.03
N ASP A 95 13.52 12.30 -1.24
CA ASP A 95 14.71 11.86 -1.92
C ASP A 95 14.63 12.16 -3.43
N LYS A 96 15.76 11.96 -4.09
CA LYS A 96 15.88 12.20 -5.53
C LYS A 96 14.97 11.29 -6.35
N ALA A 97 14.91 10.01 -6.01
CA ALA A 97 14.10 9.01 -6.72
C ALA A 97 12.61 9.36 -6.70
N THR A 98 12.06 9.67 -5.53
CA THR A 98 10.66 10.12 -5.39
C THR A 98 10.41 11.40 -6.20
N THR A 99 11.33 12.37 -6.12
CA THR A 99 11.18 13.65 -6.83
C THR A 99 11.16 13.43 -8.34
N GLU A 100 12.08 12.63 -8.87
CA GLU A 100 12.17 12.31 -10.30
C GLU A 100 10.96 11.48 -10.77
N TYR A 101 10.51 10.53 -9.95
CA TYR A 101 9.32 9.74 -10.24
C TYR A 101 8.09 10.64 -10.38
N VAL A 102 7.78 11.44 -9.35
CA VAL A 102 6.62 12.35 -9.36
C VAL A 102 6.72 13.32 -10.54
N HIS A 103 7.90 13.91 -10.78
CA HIS A 103 8.11 14.79 -11.92
C HIS A 103 7.79 14.09 -13.26
N SER A 104 8.23 12.84 -13.45
CA SER A 104 7.94 12.08 -14.68
C SER A 104 6.44 11.81 -14.89
N LYS A 105 5.64 11.77 -13.82
CA LYS A 105 4.18 11.57 -13.88
C LYS A 105 3.41 12.87 -14.10
N THR A 106 3.93 13.98 -13.57
CA THR A 106 3.31 15.31 -13.70
C THR A 106 3.66 15.96 -15.04
N PHE A 107 4.89 15.76 -15.53
CA PHE A 107 5.41 16.34 -16.77
C PHE A 107 5.91 15.24 -17.72
N PRO A 108 5.02 14.36 -18.21
CA PRO A 108 5.42 13.36 -19.20
C PRO A 108 5.84 14.03 -20.51
N GLU A 109 6.61 13.32 -21.33
CA GLU A 109 7.02 13.80 -22.65
C GLU A 109 5.79 14.14 -23.52
N VAL A 110 5.83 15.35 -24.11
CA VAL A 110 4.74 15.88 -24.92
C VAL A 110 4.40 14.92 -26.06
N GLY A 111 3.12 14.56 -26.16
CA GLY A 111 2.59 13.68 -27.21
C GLY A 111 2.79 12.19 -26.98
N LYS A 112 3.52 11.76 -25.94
CA LYS A 112 3.68 10.33 -25.61
C LYS A 112 2.66 9.83 -24.61
N GLU A 113 2.46 10.58 -23.51
CA GLU A 113 1.55 10.17 -22.45
C GLU A 113 0.80 11.34 -21.83
N LYS A 114 -0.41 11.06 -21.32
CA LYS A 114 -1.14 12.01 -20.46
C LYS A 114 -0.54 12.00 -19.05
N PRO A 115 -0.44 13.17 -18.39
CA PRO A 115 0.01 13.26 -17.01
C PRO A 115 -0.92 12.47 -16.09
N PHE A 116 -0.37 11.97 -15.00
CA PHE A 116 -1.18 11.34 -13.97
C PHE A 116 -1.83 12.43 -13.12
N ALA A 117 -3.07 12.20 -12.70
CA ALA A 117 -3.74 13.08 -11.75
C ALA A 117 -3.22 12.81 -10.33
N ASN A 118 -2.96 13.88 -9.57
CA ASN A 118 -2.76 13.74 -8.13
C ASN A 118 -4.12 13.56 -7.43
N ARG A 119 -4.25 12.52 -6.60
CA ARG A 119 -5.34 12.35 -5.65
C ARG A 119 -4.74 11.90 -4.32
N TYR A 120 -4.91 12.71 -3.29
CA TYR A 120 -4.43 12.40 -1.95
C TYR A 120 -5.52 12.74 -0.93
N VAL A 121 -6.16 11.71 -0.39
CA VAL A 121 -7.19 11.86 0.65
C VAL A 121 -6.55 12.16 2.00
N GLY A 122 -5.34 11.62 2.24
CA GLY A 122 -4.63 11.76 3.51
C GLY A 122 -4.95 10.66 4.52
N LEU A 123 -5.72 9.65 4.11
CA LEU A 123 -6.00 8.44 4.88
C LEU A 123 -5.56 7.25 4.04
N MET A 124 -4.57 6.49 4.53
CA MET A 124 -3.98 5.37 3.79
C MET A 124 -5.05 4.40 3.30
N VAL A 125 -6.00 4.02 4.15
CA VAL A 125 -7.08 3.11 3.76
C VAL A 125 -7.91 3.63 2.57
N ALA A 126 -8.23 4.92 2.53
CA ALA A 126 -9.02 5.51 1.45
C ALA A 126 -8.22 5.63 0.14
N ASP A 127 -6.96 6.05 0.25
CA ASP A 127 -6.07 6.17 -0.90
C ASP A 127 -5.71 4.80 -1.51
N VAL A 128 -5.45 3.79 -0.67
CA VAL A 128 -5.20 2.41 -1.10
C VAL A 128 -6.48 1.78 -1.68
N HIS A 129 -7.64 1.97 -1.05
CA HIS A 129 -8.91 1.46 -1.59
C HIS A 129 -9.20 2.01 -2.98
N ARG A 130 -9.00 3.32 -3.19
CA ARG A 130 -9.10 3.93 -4.53
C ARG A 130 -8.09 3.31 -5.51
N THR A 131 -6.84 3.13 -5.07
CA THR A 131 -5.77 2.54 -5.90
C THR A 131 -6.14 1.11 -6.29
N LEU A 132 -6.73 0.33 -5.39
CA LEU A 132 -7.21 -1.02 -5.65
C LEU A 132 -8.36 -1.03 -6.68
N MET A 133 -9.32 -0.14 -6.54
CA MET A 133 -10.53 -0.11 -7.38
C MET A 133 -10.30 0.47 -8.78
N TYR A 134 -9.47 1.50 -8.88
CA TYR A 134 -9.31 2.28 -10.11
C TYR A 134 -7.91 2.19 -10.71
N GLY A 135 -6.99 1.53 -10.01
CA GLY A 135 -5.58 1.55 -10.32
C GLY A 135 -4.92 2.88 -9.98
N GLY A 136 -3.61 2.92 -10.16
CA GLY A 136 -2.75 4.06 -9.84
C GLY A 136 -1.57 3.63 -8.98
N VAL A 137 -0.95 4.59 -8.32
CA VAL A 137 0.14 4.37 -7.35
C VAL A 137 -0.09 5.21 -6.10
N PHE A 138 -0.04 4.56 -4.95
CA PHE A 138 0.04 5.19 -3.64
C PHE A 138 1.50 5.24 -3.17
N MET A 139 1.91 6.37 -2.60
CA MET A 139 3.27 6.60 -2.16
C MET A 139 3.29 7.31 -0.81
N TYR A 140 4.07 6.75 0.11
CA TYR A 140 4.45 7.35 1.37
C TYR A 140 5.96 7.14 1.57
N PRO A 141 6.80 7.93 0.88
CA PRO A 141 8.24 7.75 0.89
C PRO A 141 8.87 8.11 2.25
N ALA A 142 10.14 7.75 2.42
CA ALA A 142 10.98 8.40 3.40
C ALA A 142 11.08 9.90 3.12
N THR A 143 11.34 10.69 4.15
CA THR A 143 11.71 12.09 4.01
C THR A 143 13.00 12.37 4.77
N LYS A 144 13.67 13.49 4.47
CA LYS A 144 14.84 13.94 5.25
C LYS A 144 14.56 14.04 6.76
N GLU A 145 13.32 14.33 7.14
CA GLU A 145 12.86 14.44 8.54
C GLU A 145 12.36 13.11 9.12
N ALA A 146 11.96 12.16 8.27
CA ALA A 146 11.46 10.84 8.65
C ALA A 146 12.12 9.77 7.75
N LYS A 147 13.36 9.42 8.07
CA LYS A 147 14.22 8.56 7.23
C LYS A 147 13.67 7.14 7.07
N ASP A 148 12.98 6.64 8.08
CA ASP A 148 12.32 5.32 8.05
C ASP A 148 10.86 5.40 7.57
N GLY A 149 10.43 6.54 7.03
CA GLY A 149 9.03 6.80 6.70
C GLY A 149 8.16 7.04 7.94
N LYS A 150 6.83 7.08 7.73
CA LYS A 150 5.84 7.31 8.80
C LYS A 150 4.89 6.14 9.03
N ILE A 151 4.71 5.30 8.02
CA ILE A 151 3.77 4.18 8.03
C ILE A 151 4.39 3.00 8.77
N ARG A 152 3.63 2.35 9.66
CA ARG A 152 4.08 1.18 10.42
C ARG A 152 4.00 -0.06 9.56
N LEU A 153 5.06 -0.84 9.62
CA LEU A 153 5.27 -1.99 8.76
C LEU A 153 4.20 -3.08 9.01
N LEU A 154 4.03 -3.51 10.27
CA LEU A 154 3.24 -4.69 10.60
C LEU A 154 1.73 -4.55 10.40
N TYR A 155 1.17 -3.37 10.65
CA TYR A 155 -0.29 -3.17 10.70
C TYR A 155 -0.80 -2.08 9.75
N GLU A 156 0.08 -1.44 8.97
CA GLU A 156 -0.33 -0.54 7.88
C GLU A 156 0.27 -1.00 6.53
N SER A 157 1.61 -1.06 6.41
CA SER A 157 2.25 -1.36 5.11
C SER A 157 2.05 -2.80 4.67
N ILE A 158 2.36 -3.80 5.51
CA ILE A 158 2.24 -5.23 5.18
C ILE A 158 0.78 -5.60 4.84
N PRO A 159 -0.24 -5.23 5.66
CA PRO A 159 -1.62 -5.60 5.36
C PRO A 159 -2.12 -5.05 4.02
N MET A 160 -1.85 -3.77 3.73
CA MET A 160 -2.26 -3.13 2.49
C MET A 160 -1.51 -3.69 1.28
N SER A 161 -0.21 -3.97 1.44
CA SER A 161 0.62 -4.57 0.39
C SER A 161 0.15 -5.97 0.04
N TYR A 162 -0.25 -6.77 1.03
CA TYR A 162 -0.78 -8.11 0.81
C TYR A 162 -2.04 -8.06 -0.07
N ILE A 163 -2.97 -7.16 0.25
CA ILE A 163 -4.23 -7.01 -0.50
C ILE A 163 -3.94 -6.57 -1.94
N VAL A 164 -3.07 -5.57 -2.14
CA VAL A 164 -2.72 -5.08 -3.48
C VAL A 164 -2.00 -6.14 -4.30
N GLU A 165 -1.05 -6.88 -3.72
CA GLU A 165 -0.35 -7.95 -4.44
C GLU A 165 -1.29 -9.11 -4.78
N LYS A 166 -2.25 -9.44 -3.90
CA LYS A 166 -3.30 -10.44 -4.21
C LYS A 166 -4.28 -9.99 -5.29
N ALA A 167 -4.44 -8.69 -5.48
CA ALA A 167 -5.23 -8.12 -6.56
C ALA A 167 -4.42 -7.89 -7.86
N GLY A 168 -3.17 -8.38 -7.94
CA GLY A 168 -2.33 -8.29 -9.14
C GLY A 168 -1.44 -7.05 -9.23
N GLY A 169 -1.39 -6.23 -8.17
CA GLY A 169 -0.46 -5.12 -8.05
C GLY A 169 0.92 -5.52 -7.51
N ALA A 170 1.70 -4.52 -7.13
CA ALA A 170 2.98 -4.72 -6.44
C ALA A 170 3.15 -3.72 -5.29
N SER A 171 4.09 -4.03 -4.40
CA SER A 171 4.49 -3.15 -3.29
C SER A 171 6.01 -3.11 -3.11
N SER A 172 6.53 -1.99 -2.62
CA SER A 172 7.95 -1.80 -2.31
C SER A 172 8.15 -0.74 -1.23
N ASN A 173 9.26 -0.80 -0.48
CA ASN A 173 9.72 0.34 0.33
C ASN A 173 10.78 1.20 -0.40
N GLY A 174 10.98 0.97 -1.70
CA GLY A 174 12.04 1.56 -2.51
C GLY A 174 13.28 0.67 -2.63
N GLN A 175 13.46 -0.33 -1.75
CA GLN A 175 14.61 -1.25 -1.73
C GLN A 175 14.21 -2.73 -1.80
N HIS A 176 13.12 -3.09 -1.14
CA HIS A 176 12.60 -4.44 -1.04
C HIS A 176 11.08 -4.45 -1.24
N SER A 177 10.53 -5.57 -1.71
CA SER A 177 9.08 -5.81 -1.62
C SER A 177 8.65 -5.77 -0.15
N ILE A 178 7.54 -5.11 0.15
CA ILE A 178 7.08 -4.93 1.54
C ILE A 178 6.83 -6.27 2.22
N LEU A 179 6.26 -7.25 1.51
CA LEU A 179 5.95 -8.56 2.09
C LEU A 179 7.20 -9.35 2.49
N LYS A 180 8.35 -9.07 1.89
CA LYS A 180 9.62 -9.74 2.17
C LYS A 180 10.41 -9.13 3.32
N ILE A 181 9.98 -7.98 3.84
CA ILE A 181 10.69 -7.31 4.93
C ILE A 181 10.48 -8.10 6.21
N GLN A 182 11.57 -8.50 6.86
CA GLN A 182 11.56 -9.09 8.19
C GLN A 182 11.48 -7.96 9.24
N PRO A 183 10.36 -7.82 9.98
CA PRO A 183 10.22 -6.80 11.01
C PRO A 183 11.21 -7.04 12.15
N GLN A 184 11.84 -5.98 12.64
CA GLN A 184 12.79 -6.00 13.75
C GLN A 184 12.14 -5.58 15.07
N HIS A 185 11.06 -4.82 15.01
CA HIS A 185 10.28 -4.40 16.17
C HIS A 185 8.84 -4.06 15.79
N ILE A 186 7.94 -4.13 16.77
CA ILE A 186 6.48 -4.06 16.58
C ILE A 186 5.98 -2.73 15.98
N HIS A 187 6.70 -1.64 16.21
CA HIS A 187 6.35 -0.30 15.72
C HIS A 187 7.30 0.18 14.62
N GLN A 188 8.01 -0.75 13.96
CA GLN A 188 8.90 -0.42 12.87
C GLN A 188 8.15 0.34 11.78
N ARG A 189 8.75 1.43 11.32
CA ARG A 189 8.25 2.20 10.19
C ARG A 189 8.94 1.77 8.91
N SER A 190 8.26 1.97 7.79
CA SER A 190 8.82 1.80 6.47
C SER A 190 8.25 2.83 5.51
N PRO A 191 9.03 3.33 4.55
CA PRO A 191 8.47 3.86 3.32
C PRO A 191 7.58 2.81 2.66
N VAL A 192 6.57 3.26 1.92
CA VAL A 192 5.69 2.35 1.18
C VAL A 192 5.27 2.95 -0.15
N PHE A 193 5.38 2.13 -1.19
CA PHE A 193 4.91 2.39 -2.54
C PHE A 193 4.09 1.16 -2.94
N LEU A 194 2.85 1.35 -3.41
CA LEU A 194 2.00 0.24 -3.85
C LEU A 194 1.06 0.69 -4.97
N GLY A 195 0.71 -0.25 -5.86
CA GLY A 195 -0.16 0.02 -7.01
C GLY A 195 0.23 -0.79 -8.22
N TYR A 196 0.09 -0.20 -9.43
CA TYR A 196 0.45 -0.86 -10.68
C TYR A 196 1.86 -1.44 -10.63
N LYS A 197 1.98 -2.73 -10.97
CA LYS A 197 3.24 -3.45 -10.93
C LYS A 197 4.33 -2.76 -11.76
N GLU A 198 4.00 -2.36 -12.99
CA GLU A 198 4.91 -1.71 -13.91
C GLU A 198 5.43 -0.37 -13.38
N GLU A 199 4.60 0.35 -12.62
CA GLU A 199 4.95 1.65 -12.08
C GLU A 199 5.78 1.53 -10.79
N ILE A 200 5.49 0.52 -9.96
CA ILE A 200 6.33 0.18 -8.81
C ILE A 200 7.71 -0.30 -9.26
N GLU A 201 7.80 -1.09 -10.34
CA GLU A 201 9.07 -1.50 -10.93
C GLU A 201 9.86 -0.31 -11.49
N LYS A 202 9.21 0.63 -12.18
CA LYS A 202 9.86 1.88 -12.65
C LYS A 202 10.37 2.73 -11.49
N LEU A 203 9.56 2.91 -10.45
CA LEU A 203 9.96 3.64 -9.24
C LEU A 203 11.17 2.96 -8.59
N TYR A 204 11.12 1.64 -8.45
CA TYR A 204 12.20 0.83 -7.89
C TYR A 204 13.53 1.01 -8.66
N GLN A 205 13.49 1.12 -9.98
CA GLN A 205 14.69 1.35 -10.80
C GLN A 205 15.32 2.74 -10.61
N GLN A 206 14.58 3.72 -10.09
CA GLN A 206 15.10 5.05 -9.78
C GLN A 206 15.80 5.09 -8.42
N TYR A 207 15.53 4.12 -7.54
CA TYR A 207 16.31 3.92 -6.34
C TYR A 207 17.68 3.32 -6.71
N PRO A 208 18.79 3.79 -6.11
CA PRO A 208 20.09 3.21 -6.36
C PRO A 208 20.06 1.71 -6.06
N ARG A 209 20.36 0.85 -7.06
CA ARG A 209 20.51 -0.60 -6.86
C ARG A 209 21.60 -0.96 -5.85
N HIS A 210 22.49 0.00 -5.57
CA HIS A 210 23.58 -0.12 -4.62
C HIS A 210 23.36 0.82 -3.44
N ILE A 211 22.66 0.33 -2.43
CA ILE A 211 23.20 0.41 -1.09
C ILE A 211 23.11 -1.03 -0.56
N TRP A 212 24.28 -1.66 -0.42
CA TRP A 212 24.55 -3.02 0.11
C TRP A 212 24.45 -4.19 -0.88
N ALA A 213 25.48 -4.29 -1.74
CA ALA A 213 26.12 -5.59 -1.91
C ALA A 213 26.65 -6.03 -0.53
N HIS A 214 26.45 -7.29 -0.21
CA HIS A 214 26.95 -7.99 0.98
C HIS A 214 28.31 -7.49 1.48
N GLU A 215 28.36 -7.13 2.76
CA GLU A 215 29.45 -7.48 3.68
C GLU A 215 28.82 -8.04 4.96
#